data_AF-X1C1X6-F1
#
_entry.id   AF-X1C1X6-F1
#
_cell.length_a   1.000
_cell.length_b   1.000
_cell.length_c   1.000
_cell.angle_alpha   90.00
_cell.angle_beta   90.00
_cell.angle_gamma   90.00
#
_symmetry.space_group_name_H-M   'P 1'
#
loop_
_entity.id
_entity.type
_entity.pdbx_description
1 polymer ?
#
loop_
_entity_poly.entity_id
_entity_poly.type
_entity_poly.pdbx_seq_one_letter_code
_entity_poly.pdbx_strand_id
1 'polypeptide(L)'
;MRKVIIDSEIFTQFPDFKRGIIIVKDAENALGNKRIKKPLNKEIEKRMKEDLIKHPFVKAWDEAYLKFSSDPHKFPPSIKALLKRIKKGGGFPFINSVVALFNYISIKYLIPCGGDDVSKIEGNRICS
;
A
#
# COMPACT_ATOMS: atom_id res chain seq x y z
N MET A 1 19.99 -12.95 -7.93
CA MET A 1 18.64 -12.65 -7.41
C MET A 1 18.82 -12.12 -5.99
N ARG A 2 18.32 -10.93 -5.65
CA ARG A 2 18.52 -10.35 -4.31
C ARG A 2 17.67 -11.13 -3.29
N LYS A 3 18.22 -11.34 -2.08
CA LYS A 3 17.54 -12.09 -1.03
C LYS A 3 16.56 -11.15 -0.32
N VAL A 4 15.27 -11.49 -0.34
CA VAL A 4 14.28 -10.81 0.50
C VAL A 4 14.35 -11.44 1.88
N ILE A 5 14.61 -10.62 2.89
CA ILE A 5 14.64 -11.05 4.30
C ILE A 5 13.49 -10.36 5.02
N ILE A 6 12.65 -11.18 5.67
CA ILE A 6 11.56 -10.74 6.55
C ILE A 6 11.92 -11.28 7.92
N ASP A 7 11.79 -10.45 8.96
CA ASP A 7 12.07 -10.88 10.32
C ASP A 7 11.13 -12.03 10.72
N SER A 8 11.70 -13.11 11.28
CA SER A 8 10.93 -14.28 11.72
C SER A 8 9.95 -13.95 12.84
N GLU A 9 10.23 -12.90 13.63
CA GLU A 9 9.33 -12.45 14.67
C GLU A 9 7.94 -12.07 14.12
N ILE A 10 7.88 -11.56 12.89
CA ILE A 10 6.61 -11.22 12.22
C ILE A 10 5.72 -12.45 12.09
N PHE A 11 6.27 -13.59 11.68
CA PHE A 11 5.51 -14.84 11.53
C PHE A 11 5.17 -15.49 12.87
N THR A 12 5.94 -15.18 13.92
CA THR A 12 5.64 -15.62 15.29
C THR A 12 4.45 -14.83 15.85
N GLN A 13 4.44 -13.52 15.67
CA GLN A 13 3.35 -12.65 16.15
C GLN A 13 2.10 -12.70 15.26
N PHE A 14 2.26 -12.98 13.96
CA PHE A 14 1.21 -13.06 12.95
C PHE A 14 1.40 -14.30 12.04
N PRO A 15 1.00 -15.50 12.50
CA PRO A 15 1.17 -16.74 11.73
C PRO A 15 0.48 -16.74 10.36
N ASP A 16 -0.63 -16.01 10.26
CA ASP A 16 -1.40 -15.87 9.03
C ASP A 16 -0.87 -14.78 8.09
N PHE A 17 0.20 -14.07 8.47
CA PHE A 17 0.79 -13.03 7.64
C PHE A 17 1.24 -13.58 6.29
N LYS A 18 0.72 -12.99 5.22
CA LYS A 18 1.14 -13.28 3.84
C LYS A 18 1.74 -12.03 3.22
N ARG A 19 2.87 -12.22 2.53
CA ARG A 19 3.50 -11.17 1.73
C ARG A 19 3.69 -11.64 0.30
N GLY A 20 3.16 -10.87 -0.65
CA GLY A 20 3.40 -11.05 -2.08
C GLY A 20 4.52 -10.15 -2.57
N ILE A 21 5.35 -10.66 -3.48
CA ILE A 21 6.40 -9.88 -4.15
C ILE A 21 6.29 -10.15 -5.64
N ILE A 22 6.23 -9.07 -6.42
CA ILE A 22 6.18 -9.13 -7.87
C ILE A 22 7.36 -8.32 -8.39
N ILE A 23 8.21 -8.95 -9.20
CA ILE A 23 9.31 -8.28 -9.89
C ILE A 23 8.88 -8.08 -11.32
N VAL A 24 8.74 -6.82 -11.73
CA VAL A 24 8.42 -6.45 -13.11
C VAL A 24 9.69 -5.93 -13.76
N LYS A 25 10.06 -6.52 -14.90
CA LYS A 25 11.16 -6.04 -15.74
C LYS A 25 10.61 -5.19 -16.87
N ASP A 26 11.41 -4.25 -17.36
CA ASP A 26 11.09 -3.40 -18.50
C ASP A 26 9.77 -2.63 -18.33
N ALA A 27 9.44 -2.27 -17.08
CA ALA A 27 8.27 -1.49 -16.76
C ALA A 27 8.48 -0.01 -17.12
N GLU A 28 7.64 0.52 -17.99
CA GLU A 28 7.64 1.95 -18.31
C GLU A 28 6.88 2.73 -17.23
N ASN A 29 7.59 3.59 -16.50
CA ASN A 29 6.98 4.43 -15.48
C ASN A 29 6.60 5.82 -16.02
N ALA A 30 5.42 5.93 -16.61
CA ALA A 30 4.94 7.17 -17.22
C ALA A 30 4.36 8.17 -16.19
N LEU A 31 4.55 9.47 -16.44
CA LEU A 31 3.91 10.57 -15.68
C LEU A 31 2.39 10.67 -15.92
N GLY A 32 1.87 9.93 -16.90
CA GLY A 32 0.43 9.86 -17.18
C GLY A 32 0.07 8.56 -17.87
N ASN A 33 -0.97 7.88 -17.38
CA ASN A 33 -1.49 6.67 -18.01
C ASN A 33 -3.02 6.59 -17.85
N LYS A 34 -3.75 6.84 -18.94
CA LYS A 34 -5.23 6.83 -18.93
C LYS A 34 -5.82 5.46 -18.55
N ARG A 35 -5.12 4.36 -18.89
CA ARG A 35 -5.57 2.99 -18.59
C ARG A 35 -5.54 2.70 -17.08
N ILE A 36 -4.70 3.40 -16.31
CA ILE A 36 -4.62 3.29 -14.85
C ILE A 36 -5.44 4.39 -14.18
N LYS A 37 -5.40 5.63 -14.70
CA LYS A 37 -6.09 6.78 -14.11
C LYS A 37 -7.62 6.59 -14.08
N LYS A 38 -8.20 6.04 -15.14
CA LYS A 38 -9.65 5.78 -15.23
C LYS A 38 -10.15 4.79 -14.17
N PRO A 39 -9.60 3.56 -14.03
CA PRO A 39 -10.04 2.65 -12.97
C PRO A 39 -9.71 3.15 -11.58
N LEU A 40 -8.59 3.87 -11.38
CA LEU A 40 -8.26 4.48 -10.09
C LEU A 40 -9.32 5.50 -9.65
N ASN A 41 -9.68 6.45 -10.53
CA ASN A 41 -10.71 7.45 -10.21
C ASN A 41 -12.06 6.80 -9.92
N LYS A 42 -12.46 5.80 -10.72
CA LYS A 42 -13.71 5.06 -10.49
C LYS A 42 -13.72 4.37 -9.13
N GLU A 43 -12.60 3.78 -8.72
CA GLU A 43 -12.49 3.14 -7.41
C GLU A 43 -12.53 4.19 -6.28
N ILE A 44 -11.85 5.33 -6.45
CA ILE A 44 -11.91 6.44 -5.47
C ILE A 44 -13.35 6.92 -5.28
N GLU A 45 -14.08 7.19 -6.37
CA GLU A 45 -15.48 7.63 -6.33
C GLU A 45 -16.40 6.62 -5.64
N LYS A 46 -16.18 5.32 -5.89
CA LYS A 46 -16.90 4.24 -5.21
C LYS A 46 -16.63 4.26 -3.71
N ARG A 47 -15.35 4.25 -3.33
CA ARG A 47 -14.90 4.12 -1.94
C ARG A 47 -15.16 5.38 -1.10
N MET A 48 -15.30 6.54 -1.72
CA MET A 48 -15.69 7.78 -1.05
C MET A 48 -17.06 7.70 -0.37
N LYS A 49 -17.95 6.81 -0.84
CA LYS A 49 -19.29 6.59 -0.28
C LYS A 49 -19.30 5.60 0.88
N GLU A 50 -18.19 4.93 1.17
CA GLU A 50 -18.07 3.84 2.14
C GLU A 50 -17.25 4.29 3.38
N ASP A 51 -17.65 3.88 4.59
CA ASP A 51 -16.84 4.14 5.81
C ASP A 51 -15.76 3.09 6.03
N LEU A 52 -14.76 3.08 5.14
CA LEU A 52 -13.71 2.06 5.11
C LEU A 52 -12.69 2.16 6.24
N ILE A 53 -12.63 3.32 6.92
CA ILE A 53 -11.75 3.51 8.07
C ILE A 53 -12.09 2.54 9.20
N LYS A 54 -13.36 2.14 9.32
CA LYS A 54 -13.82 1.17 10.31
C LYS A 54 -13.78 -0.27 9.82
N HIS A 55 -13.39 -0.51 8.56
CA HIS A 55 -13.37 -1.83 7.97
C HIS A 55 -12.41 -2.76 8.72
N PRO A 56 -12.77 -4.03 8.99
CA PRO A 56 -11.92 -4.97 9.73
C PRO A 56 -10.50 -5.08 9.18
N PHE A 57 -10.34 -5.16 7.86
CA PHE A 57 -9.02 -5.22 7.22
C PHE A 57 -8.16 -3.97 7.44
N VAL A 58 -8.77 -2.80 7.61
CA VAL A 58 -8.05 -1.56 7.90
C VAL A 58 -7.68 -1.49 9.38
N LYS A 59 -8.59 -1.91 10.27
CA LYS A 59 -8.34 -1.98 11.71
C LYS A 59 -7.28 -3.01 12.10
N ALA A 60 -7.18 -4.12 11.38
CA ALA A 60 -6.15 -5.13 11.61
C ALA A 60 -4.72 -4.54 11.55
N TRP A 61 -4.51 -3.47 10.78
CA TRP A 61 -3.22 -2.77 10.75
C TRP A 61 -2.95 -1.93 11.99
N ASP A 62 -3.99 -1.41 12.67
CA ASP A 62 -3.79 -0.69 13.93
C ASP A 62 -3.27 -1.64 15.01
N GLU A 63 -3.87 -2.84 15.10
CA GLU A 63 -3.41 -3.91 15.99
C GLU A 63 -2.00 -4.36 15.66
N ALA A 64 -1.67 -4.47 14.36
CA ALA A 64 -0.34 -4.84 13.92
C ALA A 64 0.72 -3.82 14.36
N TYR A 65 0.47 -2.53 14.12
CA TYR A 65 1.39 -1.45 14.48
C TYR A 65 1.62 -1.39 16.00
N LEU A 66 0.54 -1.52 16.79
CA LEU A 66 0.63 -1.54 18.25
C LEU A 66 1.49 -2.70 18.77
N LYS A 67 1.35 -3.91 18.21
CA LYS A 67 2.18 -5.07 18.60
C LYS A 67 3.66 -4.88 18.25
N PHE A 68 3.97 -4.16 17.17
CA PHE A 68 5.34 -3.76 16.82
C PHE A 68 5.81 -2.49 17.54
N SER A 69 5.13 -2.05 18.59
CA SER A 69 5.48 -0.84 19.36
C SER A 69 5.53 0.44 18.51
N SER A 70 4.80 0.48 17.40
CA SER A 70 4.64 1.65 16.54
C SER A 70 3.25 2.26 16.74
N ASP A 71 3.18 3.56 17.01
CA ASP A 71 1.89 4.25 17.15
C ASP A 71 1.22 4.45 15.76
N PRO A 72 0.07 3.80 15.47
CA PRO A 72 -0.63 3.94 14.19
C PRO A 72 -1.27 5.33 13.98
N HIS A 73 -1.34 6.17 15.01
CA HIS A 73 -1.78 7.55 14.89
C HIS A 73 -0.63 8.47 14.46
N LYS A 74 0.60 8.19 14.94
CA LYS A 74 1.81 8.93 14.59
C LYS A 74 2.37 8.49 13.23
N PHE A 75 2.34 7.19 12.94
CA PHE A 75 2.81 6.59 11.70
C PHE A 75 1.71 5.70 11.10
N PRO A 76 0.68 6.29 10.49
CA PRO A 76 -0.42 5.50 9.96
C PRO A 76 0.03 4.64 8.78
N PRO A 77 -0.50 3.40 8.66
CA PRO A 77 -0.27 2.59 7.47
C PRO A 77 -0.77 3.34 6.23
N SER A 78 -0.07 3.17 5.11
CA SER A 78 -0.32 3.92 3.86
C SER A 78 -1.78 3.84 3.42
N ILE A 79 -2.42 2.67 3.52
CA ILE A 79 -3.84 2.49 3.20
C ILE A 79 -4.77 3.37 4.05
N LYS A 80 -4.49 3.57 5.34
CA LYS A 80 -5.30 4.42 6.22
C LYS A 80 -5.14 5.89 5.86
N ALA A 81 -3.93 6.32 5.50
CA ALA A 81 -3.68 7.67 5.01
C ALA A 81 -4.42 7.92 3.68
N LEU A 82 -4.41 6.94 2.76
CA LEU A 82 -5.16 7.02 1.51
C LEU A 82 -6.67 7.12 1.78
N LEU A 83 -7.26 6.19 2.52
CA LEU A 83 -8.71 6.20 2.78
C LEU A 83 -9.19 7.49 3.48
N LYS A 84 -8.39 8.05 4.39
CA LYS A 84 -8.70 9.35 5.02
C LYS A 84 -8.76 10.48 3.99
N ARG A 85 -7.86 10.50 3.01
CA ARG A 85 -7.81 11.52 1.96
C ARG A 85 -9.01 11.40 1.01
N ILE A 86 -9.37 10.17 0.62
CA ILE A 86 -10.59 9.90 -0.18
C ILE A 86 -11.83 10.40 0.55
N LYS A 87 -11.97 10.07 1.84
CA LYS A 87 -13.13 10.48 2.65
C LYS A 87 -13.27 12.00 2.78
N LYS A 88 -12.16 12.74 2.75
CA LYS A 88 -12.15 14.22 2.74
C LYS A 88 -12.50 14.83 1.38
N GLY A 89 -12.83 14.02 0.37
CA GLY A 89 -13.05 14.48 -1.01
C GLY A 89 -11.77 14.83 -1.75
N GLY A 90 -10.61 14.60 -1.13
CA GLY A 90 -9.32 14.80 -1.76
C GLY A 90 -8.99 13.61 -2.65
N GLY A 91 -8.96 13.80 -3.97
CA GLY A 91 -8.24 12.89 -4.85
C GLY A 91 -6.74 12.84 -4.52
N PHE A 92 -6.01 11.95 -5.20
CA PHE A 92 -4.55 11.91 -5.13
C PHE A 92 -3.94 12.45 -6.41
N PRO A 93 -2.81 13.17 -6.33
CA PRO A 93 -2.05 13.52 -7.52
C PRO A 93 -1.60 12.23 -8.20
N PHE A 94 -1.73 12.20 -9.53
CA PHE A 94 -1.13 11.14 -10.32
C PHE A 94 0.38 11.45 -10.40
N ILE A 95 1.16 10.83 -9.52
CA ILE A 95 2.61 11.04 -9.48
C ILE A 95 3.25 10.34 -10.68
N ASN A 96 2.99 9.04 -10.82
CA ASN A 96 3.43 8.22 -11.93
C ASN A 96 2.57 6.95 -12.00
N SER A 97 2.73 6.19 -13.09
CA SER A 97 1.93 5.00 -13.37
C SER A 97 2.07 3.88 -12.33
N VAL A 98 3.28 3.68 -11.79
CA VAL A 98 3.56 2.63 -10.80
C VAL A 98 2.90 2.97 -9.46
N VAL A 99 3.08 4.20 -8.97
CA VAL A 99 2.44 4.68 -7.73
C VAL A 99 0.92 4.69 -7.88
N ALA A 100 0.39 5.09 -9.04
CA ALA A 100 -1.05 5.04 -9.30
C ALA A 100 -1.59 3.61 -9.25
N LEU A 101 -0.84 2.62 -9.73
CA LEU A 101 -1.21 1.21 -9.65
C LEU A 101 -1.18 0.70 -8.20
N PHE A 102 -0.14 1.04 -7.42
CA PHE A 102 -0.08 0.69 -6.00
C PHE A 102 -1.24 1.27 -5.21
N ASN A 103 -1.58 2.53 -5.44
CA ASN A 103 -2.73 3.16 -4.81
C ASN A 103 -4.04 2.49 -5.23
N TYR A 104 -4.20 2.15 -6.52
CA TYR A 104 -5.38 1.44 -7.01
C TYR A 104 -5.55 0.07 -6.34
N ILE A 105 -4.50 -0.75 -6.30
CA ILE A 105 -4.52 -2.06 -5.64
C ILE A 105 -4.82 -1.90 -4.15
N SER A 106 -4.16 -0.93 -3.50
CA SER A 106 -4.32 -0.72 -2.07
C SER A 106 -5.76 -0.37 -1.71
N ILE A 107 -6.37 0.56 -2.44
CA ILE A 107 -7.75 1.00 -2.20
C ILE A 107 -8.77 -0.08 -2.58
N LYS A 108 -8.52 -0.80 -3.69
CA LYS A 108 -9.44 -1.83 -4.18
C LYS A 108 -9.54 -3.03 -3.24
N TYR A 109 -8.42 -3.48 -2.69
CA TYR A 109 -8.35 -4.68 -1.87
C TYR A 109 -8.14 -4.40 -0.37
N LEU A 110 -8.01 -3.13 0.02
CA LEU A 110 -7.78 -2.70 1.40
C LEU A 110 -6.51 -3.29 2.02
N ILE A 111 -5.48 -3.48 1.20
CA ILE A 111 -4.16 -3.96 1.61
C ILE A 111 -3.11 -2.87 1.39
N PRO A 112 -2.05 -2.77 2.19
CA PRO A 112 -0.93 -1.92 1.88
C PRO A 112 -0.18 -2.52 0.69
N CYS A 113 -0.06 -1.74 -0.39
CA CYS A 113 0.75 -2.09 -1.54
C CYS A 113 1.73 -0.95 -1.84
N GLY A 114 2.95 -1.31 -2.18
CA GLY A 114 4.04 -0.41 -2.51
C GLY A 114 5.17 -1.17 -3.18
N GLY A 115 6.23 -0.47 -3.51
CA GLY A 115 7.41 -1.06 -4.11
C GLY A 115 8.42 0.01 -4.49
N ASP A 116 9.64 -0.47 -4.73
CA ASP A 116 10.82 0.34 -4.98
C ASP A 116 11.51 -0.10 -6.27
N ASP A 117 12.30 0.80 -6.85
CA ASP A 117 13.16 0.47 -7.99
C ASP A 117 14.27 -0.46 -7.54
N VAL A 118 14.18 -1.73 -7.94
CA VAL A 118 15.13 -2.79 -7.56
C VAL A 118 16.57 -2.44 -7.91
N SER A 119 16.80 -1.63 -8.96
CA SER A 119 18.16 -1.20 -9.34
C SER A 119 18.77 -0.20 -8.36
N LYS A 120 17.93 0.56 -7.64
CA LYS A 120 18.32 1.62 -6.71
C LYS A 120 18.31 1.21 -5.24
N ILE A 121 17.79 0.03 -4.92
CA ILE A 121 17.84 -0.50 -3.55
C ILE A 121 19.30 -0.77 -3.21
N GLU A 122 19.79 -0.28 -2.08
CA GLU A 122 21.09 -0.64 -1.52
C GLU A 122 20.88 -1.62 -0.35
N GLY A 123 21.64 -2.72 -0.32
CA GLY A 123 21.51 -3.79 0.68
C GLY A 123 20.46 -4.87 0.37
N ASN A 124 20.10 -5.66 1.39
CA ASN A 124 19.18 -6.82 1.30
C ASN A 124 17.83 -6.60 2.00
N ARG A 125 17.58 -5.42 2.58
CA ARG A 125 16.36 -5.12 3.32
C ARG A 125 15.37 -4.41 2.42
N ILE A 126 14.38 -5.16 1.94
CA ILE A 126 13.24 -4.63 1.18
C ILE A 126 12.08 -4.56 2.16
N CYS A 127 12.16 -3.65 3.13
CA CYS A 127 11.07 -3.21 3.99
C CYS A 127 11.56 -2.11 4.94
N SER A 128 10.97 -0.93 4.83
CA SER A 128 10.92 0.11 5.87
C SER A 128 9.54 0.09 6.52
#